data_AF-A0A537RTB4-F1
#
_entry.id   AF-A0A537RTB4-F1
#
_cell.length_a   1.000
_cell.length_b   1.000
_cell.length_c   1.000
_cell.angle_alpha   90.00
_cell.angle_beta   90.00
_cell.angle_gamma   90.00
#
_symmetry.space_group_name_H-M   'P 1'
#
loop_
_entity.id
_entity.type
_entity.pdbx_description
1 polymer ?
#
loop_
_entity_poly.entity_id
_entity_poly.type
_entity_poly.pdbx_seq_one_letter_code
_entity_poly.pdbx_strand_id
1 'polypeptide(L)'
;MAARADEALSIHRFCRALVQHRRLYGVDPSRLAAIRVLDHRRSGGRGRQLCRGRGIDDAGDRRLRPAAHVGCGGGRAPVSDPGGPPRPGGLPPPRLRPWAGLPWIWAVPVIALVIAAWLGLRTISDRGPVITISFANAEGIELGRNEAARTTIRYKNVELGRVASLGLSDDKSSVVVTAEMRREAEPLLRSDTKFWVVRPRLGFSGISGLSTLVSGAYIGMLPGEQPSGARDFRGLDNPPPAQGLVNGKIFALTTERMPAISDAAPVYFHGVQVGEVMDHTLSDKDGTVSVNVFIYQPHSTLIRPGSQFWIAAGVEATIGTQGLQVETETLQTLLSGAIVFETPPDALTEAESPPGSKYTLYRDRKSAADSADPVRVSYQVSFPGPLHGMAIGTPVELRGIPIGRVSALRLEYDQASEDIRVPATIEISPHRIAIPG
;
A
#
# COMPACT_ATOMS: atom_id res chain seq x y z
N MET A 1 -45.10 60.87 10.20
CA MET A 1 -44.22 62.03 10.43
C MET A 1 -42.96 61.77 9.61
N ALA A 2 -42.71 62.60 8.59
CA ALA A 2 -41.63 62.47 7.62
C ALA A 2 -40.34 63.15 8.10
N ALA A 3 -39.17 62.61 7.77
CA ALA A 3 -38.03 63.33 7.15
C ALA A 3 -36.71 62.50 7.15
N ARG A 4 -36.14 62.34 5.94
CA ARG A 4 -34.71 62.30 5.49
C ARG A 4 -33.71 61.35 6.20
N ALA A 5 -32.98 60.45 5.53
CA ALA A 5 -32.12 60.49 4.32
C ALA A 5 -30.71 61.07 4.52
N ASP A 6 -29.73 60.33 3.96
CA ASP A 6 -28.27 60.48 3.88
C ASP A 6 -27.49 60.18 5.18
N GLU A 7 -26.41 59.38 5.18
CA GLU A 7 -25.21 59.57 4.38
C GLU A 7 -24.37 58.28 4.28
N ALA A 8 -23.81 58.03 3.10
CA ALA A 8 -22.88 56.95 2.80
C ALA A 8 -21.46 57.30 3.25
N LEU A 9 -20.75 56.36 3.90
CA LEU A 9 -19.30 56.43 4.09
C LEU A 9 -18.65 55.13 3.61
N SER A 10 -17.99 55.21 2.47
CA SER A 10 -16.88 54.35 2.09
C SER A 10 -15.59 55.13 2.33
N ILE A 11 -14.55 54.47 2.85
CA ILE A 11 -13.13 54.74 2.55
C ILE A 11 -12.25 53.67 3.20
N HIS A 12 -11.38 53.12 2.36
CA HIS A 12 -10.19 52.32 2.66
C HIS A 12 -9.33 52.82 3.84
N ARG A 13 -8.78 51.86 4.61
CA ARG A 13 -7.34 51.65 4.88
C ARG A 13 -7.21 50.73 6.07
N PHE A 14 -6.48 49.62 5.95
CA PHE A 14 -5.51 49.16 6.96
C PHE A 14 -4.70 47.98 6.38
N CYS A 15 -3.72 48.31 5.54
CA CYS A 15 -2.48 47.53 5.46
C CYS A 15 -1.43 48.29 6.25
N ARG A 16 -0.97 47.73 7.37
CA ARG A 16 0.39 47.98 7.84
C ARG A 16 0.89 46.84 8.71
N ALA A 17 2.00 46.26 8.26
CA ALA A 17 2.87 45.38 9.00
C ALA A 17 3.78 46.19 9.92
N LEU A 18 4.06 45.65 11.11
CA LEU A 18 5.17 46.00 12.00
C LEU A 18 6.26 44.92 11.78
N VAL A 19 7.40 45.24 11.14
CA VAL A 19 8.70 45.59 11.77
C VAL A 19 9.23 44.41 12.62
N GLN A 20 10.39 43.79 12.39
CA GLN A 20 11.73 44.40 12.33
C GLN A 20 12.82 43.47 11.75
N HIS A 21 13.86 44.13 11.24
CA HIS A 21 15.13 43.65 10.69
C HIS A 21 16.00 42.81 11.65
N ARG A 22 16.71 41.82 11.10
CA ARG A 22 18.13 41.60 11.43
C ARG A 22 18.92 41.17 10.18
N ARG A 23 19.91 41.99 9.83
CA ARG A 23 20.91 41.75 8.78
C ARG A 23 21.95 40.75 9.27
N LEU A 24 22.41 39.87 8.40
CA LEU A 24 23.83 39.47 8.33
C LEU A 24 24.26 39.48 6.85
N TYR A 25 25.40 40.14 6.62
CA TYR A 25 26.22 40.11 5.40
C TYR A 25 26.59 38.65 5.07
N GLY A 26 26.77 38.19 3.84
CA GLY A 26 27.27 38.84 2.64
C GLY A 26 28.38 37.94 2.10
N VAL A 27 28.10 37.13 1.08
CA VAL A 27 29.10 36.51 0.20
C VAL A 27 28.44 36.36 -1.17
N ASP A 28 28.98 37.04 -2.16
CA ASP A 28 28.70 36.90 -3.59
C ASP A 28 30.05 37.07 -4.32
N PRO A 29 30.14 36.86 -5.64
CA PRO A 29 30.11 35.60 -6.39
C PRO A 29 31.48 35.31 -7.02
N SER A 30 31.71 34.07 -7.49
CA SER A 30 32.29 33.75 -8.82
C SER A 30 32.92 32.35 -8.89
N ARG A 31 32.79 31.75 -10.09
CA ARG A 31 33.30 30.46 -10.60
C ARG A 31 32.29 29.30 -10.51
N LEU A 32 31.48 29.10 -11.55
CA LEU A 32 31.75 28.41 -12.84
C LEU A 32 31.76 26.88 -12.73
N ALA A 33 30.67 26.25 -13.15
CA ALA A 33 30.68 25.00 -13.92
C ALA A 33 29.30 24.78 -14.56
N ALA A 34 29.12 25.31 -15.77
CA ALA A 34 28.02 24.94 -16.65
C ALA A 34 28.41 23.64 -17.37
N ILE A 35 27.68 22.55 -17.15
CA ILE A 35 27.82 21.32 -17.93
C ILE A 35 26.92 21.47 -19.15
N ARG A 36 27.57 21.67 -20.30
CA ARG A 36 26.95 21.83 -21.61
C ARG A 36 26.76 20.47 -22.25
N VAL A 37 25.53 20.26 -22.71
CA VAL A 37 25.07 19.21 -23.64
C VAL A 37 25.98 19.12 -24.86
N LEU A 38 26.32 17.90 -25.27
CA LEU A 38 27.03 17.61 -26.51
C LEU A 38 26.22 16.58 -27.31
N ASP A 39 25.53 17.11 -28.31
CA ASP A 39 24.93 16.36 -29.41
C ASP A 39 25.66 16.81 -30.68
N HIS A 40 26.35 15.89 -31.36
CA HIS A 40 26.83 16.10 -32.73
C HIS A 40 26.95 14.79 -33.52
N ARG A 41 26.00 14.65 -34.45
CA ARG A 41 26.13 14.34 -35.88
C ARG A 41 27.08 13.23 -36.38
N ARG A 42 26.44 12.38 -37.19
CA ARG A 42 26.95 11.43 -38.20
C ARG A 42 27.93 12.04 -39.22
N SER A 43 28.94 11.25 -39.58
CA SER A 43 29.33 10.75 -40.92
C SER A 43 30.81 10.33 -40.82
N GLY A 44 31.37 9.27 -41.41
CA GLY A 44 30.96 8.23 -42.35
C GLY A 44 32.27 7.64 -42.87
N GLY A 45 32.49 6.32 -42.85
CA GLY A 45 33.76 5.77 -43.33
C GLY A 45 34.05 4.31 -43.01
N ARG A 46 33.42 3.42 -43.78
CA ARG A 46 33.89 2.10 -44.26
C ARG A 46 34.80 1.22 -43.36
N GLY A 47 34.27 0.03 -43.05
CA GLY A 47 35.03 -1.17 -42.69
C GLY A 47 34.11 -2.34 -42.37
N ARG A 48 33.49 -2.95 -43.39
CA ARG A 48 32.66 -4.17 -43.31
C ARG A 48 33.54 -5.42 -43.24
N GLN A 49 33.27 -6.33 -42.30
CA GLN A 49 33.05 -7.79 -42.47
C GLN A 49 33.05 -8.45 -41.07
N LEU A 50 31.88 -8.73 -40.45
CA LEU A 50 31.01 -9.91 -40.60
C LEU A 50 31.70 -11.29 -40.45
N CYS A 51 31.70 -11.76 -39.21
CA CYS A 51 31.07 -12.98 -38.68
C CYS A 51 31.24 -14.38 -39.30
N ARG A 52 31.40 -15.35 -38.36
CA ARG A 52 31.11 -16.81 -38.39
C ARG A 52 32.12 -17.68 -39.17
N GLY A 53 32.50 -18.88 -38.73
CA GLY A 53 32.09 -19.76 -37.63
C GLY A 53 32.55 -21.20 -37.95
N ARG A 54 32.51 -22.09 -36.93
CA ARG A 54 32.64 -23.58 -36.97
C ARG A 54 33.98 -24.24 -37.38
N GLY A 55 34.64 -24.89 -36.41
CA GLY A 55 34.41 -26.29 -36.03
C GLY A 55 34.83 -27.43 -37.00
N ILE A 56 35.90 -28.12 -36.57
CA ILE A 56 36.24 -29.57 -36.55
C ILE A 56 35.92 -30.50 -37.75
N ASP A 57 36.95 -31.17 -38.27
CA ASP A 57 37.15 -32.64 -38.30
C ASP A 57 37.92 -33.12 -39.56
N ASP A 58 38.93 -33.95 -39.25
CA ASP A 58 39.41 -35.16 -39.94
C ASP A 58 39.98 -35.22 -41.37
N ALA A 59 40.93 -36.16 -41.43
CA ALA A 59 41.29 -37.06 -42.52
C ALA A 59 42.15 -36.56 -43.69
N GLY A 60 43.34 -37.15 -43.76
CA GLY A 60 43.49 -38.23 -44.74
C GLY A 60 43.93 -37.87 -46.15
N ASP A 61 45.23 -38.04 -46.33
CA ASP A 61 45.82 -38.85 -47.40
C ASP A 61 46.09 -38.25 -48.79
N ARG A 62 47.28 -38.65 -49.27
CA ARG A 62 47.76 -38.82 -50.65
C ARG A 62 47.12 -37.99 -51.76
N ARG A 63 48.00 -37.24 -52.44
CA ARG A 63 47.97 -37.20 -53.91
C ARG A 63 49.32 -37.56 -54.52
N LEU A 64 49.22 -38.55 -55.40
CA LEU A 64 50.18 -39.08 -56.34
C LEU A 64 50.38 -38.13 -57.54
N ARG A 65 51.51 -38.36 -58.22
CA ARG A 65 51.85 -38.16 -59.66
C ARG A 65 52.69 -36.91 -60.03
N PRO A 66 53.48 -36.96 -61.13
CA PRO A 66 54.49 -37.98 -61.48
C PRO A 66 55.76 -37.41 -62.21
N ALA A 67 56.82 -38.25 -62.26
CA ALA A 67 57.90 -38.44 -63.25
C ALA A 67 58.58 -37.25 -63.99
N ALA A 68 59.92 -37.15 -63.89
CA ALA A 68 60.89 -37.70 -64.86
C ALA A 68 62.26 -36.98 -64.81
N HIS A 69 63.36 -37.74 -65.04
CA HIS A 69 64.75 -37.33 -65.32
C HIS A 69 65.48 -36.58 -64.18
N VAL A 70 66.67 -36.94 -63.69
CA VAL A 70 67.95 -37.41 -64.25
C VAL A 70 68.71 -38.00 -63.03
N GLY A 71 69.33 -39.18 -63.04
CA GLY A 71 70.57 -39.50 -63.73
C GLY A 71 71.37 -40.49 -62.85
N CYS A 72 71.90 -41.52 -63.46
CA CYS A 72 72.65 -42.62 -62.83
C CYS A 72 74.09 -42.24 -62.48
N GLY A 73 74.62 -42.83 -61.41
CA GLY A 73 76.05 -42.95 -61.10
C GLY A 73 76.18 -43.53 -59.70
N GLY A 74 76.57 -44.78 -59.46
CA GLY A 74 77.80 -45.42 -59.94
C GLY A 74 78.63 -45.70 -58.68
N GLY A 75 78.64 -46.96 -58.22
CA GLY A 75 79.14 -47.32 -56.90
C GLY A 75 80.65 -47.23 -56.72
N ARG A 76 81.07 -47.16 -55.44
CA ARG A 76 82.37 -47.68 -54.99
C ARG A 76 82.30 -48.02 -53.49
N ALA A 77 82.75 -49.24 -53.19
CA ALA A 77 82.90 -49.82 -51.85
C ALA A 77 84.06 -49.15 -51.06
N PRO A 78 84.09 -49.30 -49.72
CA PRO A 78 84.96 -48.51 -48.84
C PRO A 78 86.39 -49.07 -48.77
N VAL A 79 87.35 -48.15 -48.64
CA VAL A 79 88.75 -48.45 -48.29
C VAL A 79 88.84 -48.67 -46.78
N SER A 80 89.36 -49.83 -46.39
CA SER A 80 89.72 -50.19 -45.03
C SER A 80 91.11 -49.67 -44.68
N ASP A 81 91.21 -48.92 -43.59
CA ASP A 81 92.45 -48.37 -43.05
C ASP A 81 92.70 -48.96 -41.65
N PRO A 82 93.84 -49.64 -41.37
CA PRO A 82 94.12 -50.20 -40.06
C PRO A 82 95.12 -49.33 -39.29
N GLY A 83 94.72 -48.81 -38.12
CA GLY A 83 95.68 -48.32 -37.12
C GLY A 83 95.23 -47.09 -36.34
N GLY A 84 94.59 -47.30 -35.19
CA GLY A 84 94.39 -46.27 -34.17
C GLY A 84 94.22 -46.91 -32.78
N PRO A 85 94.82 -46.35 -31.70
CA PRO A 85 94.87 -47.00 -30.39
C PRO A 85 93.51 -46.97 -29.66
N PRO A 86 93.29 -47.88 -28.68
CA PRO A 86 91.98 -48.04 -28.04
C PRO A 86 91.67 -46.88 -27.08
N ARG A 87 90.44 -46.34 -27.14
CA ARG A 87 89.92 -45.34 -26.19
C ARG A 87 89.38 -46.04 -24.93
N PRO A 88 89.59 -45.48 -23.71
CA PRO A 88 89.16 -46.10 -22.46
C PRO A 88 87.64 -45.98 -22.21
N GLY A 89 87.16 -46.90 -21.38
CA GLY A 89 85.76 -47.26 -21.08
C GLY A 89 84.74 -46.13 -20.91
N GLY A 90 83.57 -46.35 -21.50
CA GLY A 90 82.37 -45.55 -21.26
C GLY A 90 81.79 -45.78 -19.87
N LEU A 91 81.43 -44.68 -19.19
CA LEU A 91 80.63 -44.68 -17.97
C LEU A 91 79.20 -45.17 -18.27
N PRO A 92 78.54 -45.92 -17.37
CA PRO A 92 77.18 -46.40 -17.60
C PRO A 92 76.17 -45.24 -17.57
N PRO A 93 75.08 -45.33 -18.37
CA PRO A 93 74.11 -44.25 -18.50
C PRO A 93 73.30 -44.03 -17.21
N PRO A 94 72.92 -42.78 -16.88
CA PRO A 94 72.15 -42.47 -15.69
C PRO A 94 70.72 -43.06 -15.79
N ARG A 95 70.31 -43.77 -14.73
CA ARG A 95 68.92 -44.24 -14.58
C ARG A 95 68.03 -43.08 -14.17
N LEU A 96 67.29 -42.52 -15.11
CA LEU A 96 66.17 -41.62 -14.80
C LEU A 96 65.04 -42.44 -14.18
N ARG A 97 64.76 -42.16 -12.90
CA ARG A 97 63.60 -42.71 -12.19
C ARG A 97 62.38 -41.91 -12.65
N PRO A 98 61.41 -42.49 -13.37
CA PRO A 98 60.23 -41.73 -13.78
C PRO A 98 59.40 -41.47 -12.53
N TRP A 99 59.35 -40.21 -12.09
CA TRP A 99 58.44 -39.80 -11.03
C TRP A 99 57.04 -39.80 -11.63
N ALA A 100 56.32 -40.91 -11.44
CA ALA A 100 54.88 -40.99 -11.69
C ALA A 100 54.13 -40.23 -10.58
N GLY A 101 54.36 -38.92 -10.50
CA GLY A 101 53.50 -38.01 -9.76
C GLY A 101 52.49 -37.44 -10.73
N LEU A 102 51.22 -37.83 -10.60
CA LEU A 102 50.13 -37.16 -11.29
C LEU A 102 50.30 -35.65 -11.05
N PRO A 103 50.46 -34.82 -12.11
CA PRO A 103 50.88 -33.45 -11.91
C PRO A 103 49.80 -32.71 -11.13
N TRP A 104 50.13 -32.27 -9.92
CA TRP A 104 49.30 -31.43 -9.04
C TRP A 104 48.65 -30.24 -9.78
N ILE A 105 49.25 -29.82 -10.90
CA ILE A 105 48.73 -28.82 -11.84
C ILE A 105 47.28 -29.14 -12.30
N TRP A 106 46.90 -30.41 -12.41
CA TRP A 106 45.53 -30.82 -12.76
C TRP A 106 44.53 -30.75 -11.60
N ALA A 107 44.98 -30.61 -10.36
CA ALA A 107 44.08 -30.42 -9.21
C ALA A 107 43.29 -29.11 -9.34
N VAL A 108 43.91 -28.04 -9.85
CA VAL A 108 43.27 -26.73 -10.02
C VAL A 108 42.06 -26.79 -10.98
N PRO A 109 42.16 -27.33 -12.21
CA PRO A 109 41.00 -27.49 -13.09
C PRO A 109 39.89 -28.37 -12.51
N VAL A 110 40.24 -29.47 -11.82
CA VAL A 110 39.25 -30.38 -11.22
C VAL A 110 38.51 -29.69 -10.08
N ILE A 111 39.22 -28.97 -9.20
CA ILE A 111 38.62 -28.19 -8.12
C ILE A 111 37.72 -27.09 -8.70
N ALA A 112 38.16 -26.39 -9.74
CA ALA A 112 37.35 -25.38 -10.40
C ALA A 112 36.05 -25.98 -11.00
N LEU A 113 36.13 -27.16 -11.60
CA LEU A 113 34.96 -27.88 -12.14
C LEU A 113 34.00 -28.31 -11.03
N VAL A 114 34.51 -28.80 -9.90
CA VAL A 114 33.69 -29.16 -8.73
C VAL A 114 32.99 -27.92 -8.15
N ILE A 115 33.69 -26.80 -8.02
CA ILE A 115 33.10 -25.54 -7.55
C ILE A 115 32.02 -25.05 -8.52
N ALA A 116 32.26 -25.12 -9.83
CA ALA A 116 31.29 -24.74 -10.84
C ALA A 116 30.05 -25.64 -10.81
N ALA A 117 30.23 -26.96 -10.69
CA ALA A 117 29.14 -27.92 -10.54
C ALA A 117 28.34 -27.66 -9.26
N TRP A 118 29.02 -27.38 -8.15
CA TRP A 118 28.38 -27.05 -6.87
C TRP A 118 27.59 -25.74 -6.94
N LEU A 119 28.13 -24.68 -7.55
CA LEU A 119 27.43 -23.42 -7.81
C LEU A 119 26.22 -23.60 -8.73
N GLY A 120 26.35 -24.46 -9.74
CA GLY A 120 25.25 -24.81 -10.65
C GLY A 120 24.10 -25.50 -9.92
N LEU A 121 24.42 -26.53 -9.12
CA LEU A 121 23.43 -27.25 -8.30
C LEU A 121 22.76 -26.34 -7.27
N ARG A 122 23.53 -25.46 -6.62
CA ARG A 122 23.00 -24.48 -5.66
C ARG A 122 22.04 -23.51 -6.34
N THR A 123 22.42 -22.96 -7.50
CA THR A 123 21.59 -22.03 -8.28
C THR A 123 20.29 -22.67 -8.75
N ILE A 124 20.31 -23.95 -9.14
CA ILE A 124 19.10 -24.69 -9.54
C ILE A 124 18.22 -24.99 -8.32
N SER A 125 18.83 -25.36 -7.20
CA SER A 125 18.12 -25.72 -5.96
C SER A 125 17.41 -24.52 -5.29
N ASP A 126 17.91 -23.29 -5.54
CA ASP A 126 17.35 -22.06 -4.97
C ASP A 126 16.20 -21.47 -5.81
N ARG A 127 16.00 -21.94 -7.05
CA ARG A 127 14.88 -21.53 -7.91
C ARG A 127 13.61 -22.27 -7.53
N GLY A 128 12.55 -21.52 -7.23
CA GLY A 128 11.22 -22.07 -6.98
C GLY A 128 10.39 -22.20 -8.26
N PRO A 129 9.10 -22.57 -8.11
CA PRO A 129 8.19 -22.73 -9.25
C PRO A 129 7.91 -21.38 -9.95
N VAL A 130 7.71 -21.44 -11.26
CA VAL A 130 7.16 -20.34 -12.05
C VAL A 130 5.64 -20.40 -12.00
N ILE A 131 5.01 -19.25 -11.74
CA ILE A 131 3.56 -19.10 -11.64
C ILE A 131 3.05 -18.04 -12.62
N THR A 132 1.78 -18.17 -12.99
CA THR A 132 1.06 -17.24 -13.85
C THR A 132 -0.06 -16.58 -13.06
N ILE A 133 -0.10 -15.25 -13.04
CA ILE A 133 -1.14 -14.48 -12.34
C ILE A 133 -1.88 -13.60 -13.36
N SER A 134 -3.20 -13.73 -13.43
CA SER A 134 -4.07 -12.95 -14.32
C SER A 134 -4.68 -11.76 -13.56
N PHE A 135 -4.36 -10.53 -13.96
CA PHE A 135 -4.95 -9.30 -13.41
C PHE A 135 -5.85 -8.63 -14.44
N ALA A 136 -6.89 -7.92 -13.99
CA ALA A 136 -7.68 -7.07 -14.88
C ALA A 136 -6.84 -5.87 -15.38
N ASN A 137 -6.08 -5.24 -14.46
CA ASN A 137 -5.21 -4.11 -14.75
C ASN A 137 -3.80 -4.31 -14.16
N ALA A 138 -2.75 -3.88 -14.87
CA ALA A 138 -1.35 -3.99 -14.42
C ALA A 138 -0.70 -2.66 -14.02
N GLU A 139 -1.51 -1.69 -13.64
CA GLU A 139 -1.03 -0.37 -13.22
C GLU A 139 -0.11 -0.46 -11.98
N GLY A 140 1.12 0.02 -12.13
CA GLY A 140 2.17 -0.01 -11.10
C GLY A 140 3.10 -1.23 -11.14
N ILE A 141 2.82 -2.25 -11.97
CA ILE A 141 3.73 -3.39 -12.14
C ILE A 141 4.79 -3.02 -13.17
N GLU A 142 6.05 -2.93 -12.73
CA GLU A 142 7.17 -2.60 -13.60
C GLU A 142 8.04 -3.82 -13.88
N LEU A 143 8.24 -4.07 -15.17
CA LEU A 143 9.30 -4.96 -15.65
C LEU A 143 10.59 -4.15 -15.75
N GLY A 144 11.34 -4.10 -14.66
CA GLY A 144 12.64 -3.43 -14.66
C GLY A 144 13.56 -4.00 -15.75
N ARG A 145 13.92 -3.17 -16.76
CA ARG A 145 15.06 -3.44 -17.66
C ARG A 145 16.40 -3.47 -16.91
N ASN A 146 16.45 -2.87 -15.72
CA ASN A 146 17.58 -2.85 -14.80
C ASN A 146 17.16 -3.52 -13.47
N GLU A 147 18.07 -4.21 -12.78
CA GLU A 147 17.82 -4.98 -11.55
C GLU A 147 17.13 -4.19 -10.41
N ALA A 148 17.21 -2.85 -10.43
CA ALA A 148 16.70 -1.98 -9.37
C ALA A 148 15.18 -1.70 -9.40
N ALA A 149 14.45 -2.10 -10.45
CA ALA A 149 13.02 -1.75 -10.63
C ALA A 149 12.13 -2.98 -10.91
N ARG A 150 12.38 -4.11 -10.22
CA ARG A 150 11.54 -5.31 -10.37
C ARG A 150 10.45 -5.35 -9.30
N THR A 151 9.20 -5.44 -9.72
CA THR A 151 8.08 -5.73 -8.82
C THR A 151 8.31 -7.08 -8.11
N THR A 152 8.31 -7.05 -6.78
CA THR A 152 8.48 -8.24 -5.92
C THR A 152 7.14 -8.77 -5.43
N ILE A 153 7.02 -10.08 -5.27
CA ILE A 153 5.90 -10.73 -4.58
C ILE A 153 6.26 -10.89 -3.11
N ARG A 154 5.38 -10.41 -2.21
CA ARG A 154 5.62 -10.39 -0.77
C ARG A 154 4.47 -10.99 0.01
N TYR A 155 4.79 -11.72 1.08
CA TYR A 155 3.86 -12.14 2.12
C TYR A 155 4.37 -11.64 3.46
N LYS A 156 3.55 -10.94 4.26
CA LYS A 156 3.94 -10.39 5.57
C LYS A 156 5.30 -9.65 5.53
N ASN A 157 5.52 -8.83 4.49
CA ASN A 157 6.77 -8.10 4.22
C ASN A 157 8.01 -8.95 3.89
N VAL A 158 7.87 -10.27 3.68
CA VAL A 158 8.95 -11.16 3.23
C VAL A 158 8.88 -11.33 1.71
N GLU A 159 10.00 -11.14 1.02
CA GLU A 159 10.12 -11.35 -0.43
C GLU A 159 10.15 -12.84 -0.77
N LEU A 160 9.12 -13.28 -1.51
CA LEU A 160 8.89 -14.68 -1.87
C LEU A 160 8.94 -14.93 -3.38
N GLY A 161 9.00 -13.89 -4.20
CA GLY A 161 9.12 -14.02 -5.65
C GLY A 161 9.35 -12.69 -6.35
N ARG A 162 9.56 -12.76 -7.67
CA ARG A 162 9.79 -11.59 -8.53
C ARG A 162 9.05 -11.77 -9.84
N VAL A 163 8.56 -10.67 -10.40
CA VAL A 163 7.95 -10.68 -11.73
C VAL A 163 9.03 -10.90 -12.79
N ALA A 164 8.84 -11.91 -13.64
CA ALA A 164 9.75 -12.28 -14.72
C ALA A 164 9.31 -11.67 -16.06
N SER A 165 8.01 -11.73 -16.38
CA SER A 165 7.43 -11.11 -17.58
C SER A 165 5.99 -10.65 -17.36
N LEU A 166 5.57 -9.73 -18.23
CA LEU A 166 4.24 -9.13 -18.27
C LEU A 166 3.79 -9.22 -19.73
N GLY A 167 2.62 -9.81 -19.96
CA GLY A 167 2.02 -9.95 -21.27
C GLY A 167 0.54 -9.65 -21.20
N LEU A 168 -0.07 -9.37 -22.35
CA LEU A 168 -1.51 -9.29 -22.45
C LEU A 168 -2.05 -10.69 -22.81
N SER A 169 -3.18 -11.08 -22.24
CA SER A 169 -3.87 -12.32 -22.63
C SER A 169 -4.29 -12.25 -24.11
N ASP A 170 -4.47 -13.42 -24.75
CA ASP A 170 -4.82 -13.52 -26.17
C ASP A 170 -6.13 -12.82 -26.52
N ASP A 171 -7.06 -12.79 -25.57
CA ASP A 171 -8.36 -12.12 -25.65
C ASP A 171 -8.31 -10.61 -25.37
N LYS A 172 -7.13 -10.08 -25.01
CA LYS A 172 -6.87 -8.68 -24.65
C LYS A 172 -7.67 -8.17 -23.44
N SER A 173 -8.32 -9.05 -22.69
CA SER A 173 -9.20 -8.68 -21.57
C SER A 173 -8.46 -8.60 -20.23
N SER A 174 -7.28 -9.21 -20.14
CA SER A 174 -6.51 -9.35 -18.90
C SER A 174 -5.02 -9.27 -19.14
N VAL A 175 -4.28 -8.86 -18.12
CA VAL A 175 -2.82 -8.84 -18.10
C VAL A 175 -2.31 -10.09 -17.39
N VAL A 176 -1.47 -10.85 -18.09
CA VAL A 176 -0.85 -12.08 -17.62
C VAL A 176 0.55 -11.75 -17.10
N VAL A 177 0.77 -12.00 -15.81
CA VAL A 177 2.02 -11.74 -15.11
C VAL A 177 2.68 -13.08 -14.81
N THR A 178 3.84 -13.32 -15.39
CA THR A 178 4.65 -14.50 -15.09
C THR A 178 5.64 -14.14 -13.99
N ALA A 179 5.63 -14.87 -12.89
CA ALA A 179 6.50 -14.63 -11.75
C ALA A 179 7.34 -15.85 -11.39
N GLU A 180 8.59 -15.60 -11.05
CA GLU A 180 9.53 -16.59 -10.52
C GLU A 180 9.47 -16.55 -9.00
N MET A 181 9.02 -17.64 -8.39
CA MET A 181 8.93 -17.77 -6.93
C MET A 181 10.22 -18.35 -6.34
N ARG A 182 10.47 -18.10 -5.07
CA ARG A 182 11.52 -18.79 -4.29
C ARG A 182 10.98 -20.15 -3.84
N ARG A 183 11.89 -21.10 -3.57
CA ARG A 183 11.52 -22.44 -3.08
C ARG A 183 10.70 -22.40 -1.78
N GLU A 184 10.98 -21.44 -0.91
CA GLU A 184 10.24 -21.21 0.34
C GLU A 184 8.76 -20.87 0.13
N ALA A 185 8.38 -20.39 -1.06
CA ALA A 185 7.00 -20.03 -1.38
C ALA A 185 6.15 -21.22 -1.84
N GLU A 186 6.77 -22.33 -2.26
CA GLU A 186 6.08 -23.53 -2.77
C GLU A 186 4.94 -24.05 -1.86
N PRO A 187 5.11 -24.19 -0.53
CA PRO A 187 4.01 -24.61 0.35
C PRO A 187 2.89 -23.57 0.50
N LEU A 188 3.12 -22.33 0.09
CA LEU A 188 2.18 -21.21 0.15
C LEU A 188 1.39 -21.03 -1.16
N LEU A 189 1.78 -21.72 -2.24
CA LEU A 189 1.12 -21.70 -3.54
C LEU A 189 0.00 -22.75 -3.58
N ARG A 190 -1.13 -22.43 -2.96
CA ARG A 190 -2.32 -23.27 -2.83
C ARG A 190 -3.37 -22.82 -3.83
N SER A 191 -4.29 -23.69 -4.25
CA SER A 191 -5.31 -23.33 -5.25
C SER A 191 -6.18 -22.12 -4.88
N ASP A 192 -6.28 -21.80 -3.60
CA ASP A 192 -7.03 -20.66 -3.05
C ASP A 192 -6.13 -19.48 -2.62
N THR A 193 -4.85 -19.48 -2.98
CA THR A 193 -3.94 -18.36 -2.73
C THR A 193 -4.37 -17.13 -3.52
N LYS A 194 -4.56 -16.02 -2.82
CA LYS A 194 -4.97 -14.74 -3.40
C LYS A 194 -3.76 -13.85 -3.62
N PHE A 195 -3.73 -13.16 -4.75
CA PHE A 195 -2.71 -12.17 -5.10
C PHE A 195 -3.36 -10.81 -5.38
N TRP A 196 -2.72 -9.71 -5.01
CA TRP A 196 -3.19 -8.35 -5.30
C TRP A 196 -2.03 -7.39 -5.47
N VAL A 197 -2.24 -6.29 -6.20
CA VAL A 197 -1.22 -5.25 -6.37
C VAL A 197 -1.34 -4.23 -5.23
N VAL A 198 -0.29 -4.07 -4.44
CA VAL A 198 -0.20 -3.02 -3.42
C VAL A 198 0.49 -1.80 -4.02
N ARG A 199 -0.28 -0.74 -4.16
CA ARG A 199 0.19 0.57 -4.66
C ARG A 199 0.56 1.45 -3.47
N PRO A 200 1.65 2.23 -3.55
CA PRO A 200 1.94 3.24 -2.54
C PRO A 200 0.81 4.28 -2.57
N ARG A 201 0.04 4.37 -1.48
CA ARG A 201 -0.96 5.43 -1.32
C ARG A 201 -0.23 6.69 -0.85
N LEU A 202 -0.35 7.79 -1.59
CA LEU A 202 0.10 9.10 -1.15
C LEU A 202 -0.91 9.63 -0.12
N GLY A 203 -0.75 9.21 1.13
CA GLY A 203 -1.45 9.83 2.24
C GLY A 203 -0.76 11.15 2.62
N PHE A 204 -1.54 12.22 2.83
CA PHE A 204 -1.02 13.47 3.39
C PHE A 204 -0.60 13.35 4.88
N SER A 205 -0.79 12.17 5.49
CA SER A 205 -0.41 11.89 6.87
C SER A 205 1.04 11.43 6.98
N GLY A 206 1.94 12.40 7.18
CA GLY A 206 3.20 12.14 7.85
C GLY A 206 4.37 11.82 6.93
N ILE A 207 5.48 12.47 7.25
CA ILE A 207 6.77 12.49 6.57
C ILE A 207 7.53 11.15 6.79
N SER A 208 6.81 10.05 7.06
CA SER A 208 7.36 8.69 7.24
C SER A 208 7.32 7.83 5.97
N GLY A 209 6.95 8.41 4.82
CA GLY A 209 6.82 7.72 3.53
C GLY A 209 7.80 8.14 2.43
N LEU A 210 8.77 9.03 2.72
CA LEU A 210 9.77 9.42 1.70
C LEU A 210 10.70 8.26 1.27
N SER A 211 10.69 7.14 1.98
CA SER A 211 11.41 5.91 1.60
C SER A 211 10.64 5.02 0.61
N THR A 212 9.31 5.12 0.53
CA THR A 212 8.49 4.34 -0.43
C THR A 212 8.36 4.99 -1.80
N LEU A 213 8.72 6.26 -1.94
CA LEU A 213 8.92 6.91 -3.25
C LEU A 213 10.01 6.22 -4.11
N VAL A 214 10.85 5.39 -3.50
CA VAL A 214 11.88 4.60 -4.19
C VAL A 214 11.50 3.12 -4.37
N SER A 215 10.51 2.62 -3.63
CA SER A 215 10.05 1.23 -3.75
C SER A 215 8.75 1.20 -4.55
N GLY A 216 8.84 0.93 -5.85
CA GLY A 216 7.68 0.78 -6.74
C GLY A 216 6.64 -0.22 -6.22
N ALA A 217 5.49 -0.31 -6.89
CA ALA A 217 4.41 -1.18 -6.44
C ALA A 217 4.89 -2.64 -6.30
N TYR A 218 4.33 -3.36 -5.33
CA TYR A 218 4.62 -4.76 -5.06
C TYR A 218 3.36 -5.61 -5.11
N ILE A 219 3.50 -6.91 -5.31
CA ILE A 219 2.37 -7.84 -5.32
C ILE A 219 2.28 -8.49 -3.93
N GLY A 220 1.15 -8.32 -3.25
CA GLY A 220 0.83 -9.05 -2.03
C GLY A 220 0.32 -10.45 -2.34
N MET A 221 0.62 -11.41 -1.47
CA MET A 221 0.04 -12.76 -1.52
C MET A 221 -0.59 -13.13 -0.17
N LEU A 222 -1.65 -13.93 -0.20
CA LEU A 222 -2.29 -14.52 0.98
C LEU A 222 -2.56 -16.00 0.70
N PRO A 223 -1.86 -16.93 1.37
CA PRO A 223 -2.10 -18.36 1.21
C PRO A 223 -3.45 -18.74 1.82
N GLY A 224 -4.21 -19.61 1.14
CA GLY A 224 -5.42 -20.18 1.70
C GLY A 224 -5.17 -21.53 2.40
N GLU A 225 -6.16 -22.42 2.45
CA GLU A 225 -6.14 -23.68 3.21
C GLU A 225 -6.02 -24.94 2.33
N GLN A 226 -6.16 -24.79 1.01
CA GLN A 226 -6.17 -25.92 0.06
C GLN A 226 -4.78 -26.56 -0.14
N PRO A 227 -4.69 -27.74 -0.79
CA PRO A 227 -3.42 -28.37 -1.11
C PRO A 227 -2.52 -27.46 -1.95
N SER A 228 -1.21 -27.50 -1.67
CA SER A 228 -0.19 -26.76 -2.42
C SER A 228 0.07 -27.38 -3.80
N GLY A 229 0.55 -26.57 -4.75
CA GLY A 229 0.95 -27.00 -6.09
C GLY A 229 0.26 -26.28 -7.24
N ALA A 230 -0.59 -25.29 -6.94
CA ALA A 230 -1.22 -24.47 -7.97
C ALA A 230 -0.19 -23.54 -8.64
N ARG A 231 -0.33 -23.35 -9.95
CA ARG A 231 0.56 -22.52 -10.77
C ARG A 231 -0.14 -21.35 -11.46
N ASP A 232 -1.46 -21.45 -11.62
CA ASP A 232 -2.28 -20.42 -12.26
C ASP A 232 -3.19 -19.77 -11.24
N PHE A 233 -3.16 -18.44 -11.20
CA PHE A 233 -3.85 -17.64 -10.19
C PHE A 233 -4.61 -16.49 -10.83
N ARG A 234 -5.70 -16.10 -10.17
CA ARG A 234 -6.42 -14.87 -10.47
C ARG A 234 -6.04 -13.80 -9.46
N GLY A 235 -5.51 -12.70 -9.97
CA GLY A 235 -5.21 -11.50 -9.20
C GLY A 235 -6.48 -10.72 -8.87
N LEU A 236 -6.52 -10.17 -7.67
CA LEU A 236 -7.55 -9.26 -7.19
C LEU A 236 -7.07 -7.82 -7.38
N ASP A 237 -7.98 -6.93 -7.79
CA ASP A 237 -7.67 -5.51 -7.97
C ASP A 237 -7.46 -4.78 -6.65
N ASN A 238 -8.18 -5.21 -5.62
CA ASN A 238 -8.13 -4.71 -4.26
C ASN A 238 -7.58 -5.77 -3.31
N PRO A 239 -6.84 -5.37 -2.25
CA PRO A 239 -6.44 -6.30 -1.21
C PRO A 239 -7.68 -7.00 -0.65
N PRO A 240 -7.62 -8.31 -0.38
CA PRO A 240 -8.68 -8.94 0.38
C PRO A 240 -8.83 -8.20 1.71
N PRO A 241 -10.06 -8.09 2.24
CA PRO A 241 -10.29 -7.75 3.64
C PRO A 241 -9.24 -8.44 4.51
N ALA A 242 -8.78 -7.78 5.58
CA ALA A 242 -7.65 -8.20 6.43
C ALA A 242 -7.74 -9.61 7.08
N GLN A 243 -8.65 -10.47 6.63
CA GLN A 243 -8.68 -11.91 6.81
C GLN A 243 -7.29 -12.53 6.54
N GLY A 244 -6.49 -12.65 7.60
CA GLY A 244 -5.24 -13.44 7.62
C GLY A 244 -3.93 -12.65 7.76
N LEU A 245 -3.93 -11.31 7.61
CA LEU A 245 -2.75 -10.48 7.89
C LEU A 245 -2.77 -9.86 9.28
N VAL A 246 -3.95 -9.40 9.73
CA VAL A 246 -4.17 -8.78 11.03
C VAL A 246 -5.50 -9.29 11.58
N ASN A 247 -5.50 -9.81 12.80
CA ASN A 247 -6.73 -10.30 13.41
C ASN A 247 -7.62 -9.12 13.84
N GLY A 248 -8.93 -9.25 13.68
CA GLY A 248 -9.89 -8.20 14.00
C GLY A 248 -11.33 -8.65 13.76
N LYS A 249 -12.27 -7.72 13.99
CA LYS A 249 -13.70 -7.92 13.74
C LYS A 249 -14.23 -6.84 12.81
N ILE A 250 -15.18 -7.23 11.95
CA ILE A 250 -15.89 -6.31 11.06
C ILE A 250 -17.20 -5.90 11.74
N PHE A 251 -17.56 -4.63 11.67
CA PHE A 251 -18.83 -4.09 12.14
C PHE A 251 -19.47 -3.25 11.03
N ALA A 252 -20.81 -3.24 10.97
CA ALA A 252 -21.56 -2.52 9.96
C ALA A 252 -22.18 -1.26 10.57
N LEU A 253 -21.80 -0.09 10.07
CA LEU A 253 -22.33 1.19 10.51
C LEU A 253 -23.36 1.71 9.52
N THR A 254 -24.59 1.97 9.95
CA THR A 254 -25.68 2.46 9.12
C THR A 254 -25.85 3.96 9.28
N THR A 255 -26.03 4.67 8.18
CA THR A 255 -26.32 6.10 8.16
C THR A 255 -27.28 6.46 7.04
N GLU A 256 -28.05 7.53 7.22
CA GLU A 256 -29.02 8.03 6.23
C GLU A 256 -28.34 8.66 5.01
N ARG A 257 -27.14 9.22 5.19
CA ARG A 257 -26.40 9.92 4.12
C ARG A 257 -24.94 9.55 4.18
N MET A 258 -24.35 9.32 3.00
CA MET A 258 -22.92 9.05 2.89
C MET A 258 -22.12 10.21 3.48
N PRO A 259 -21.34 9.98 4.53
CA PRO A 259 -20.49 11.01 5.10
C PRO A 259 -19.22 11.19 4.27
N ALA A 260 -18.58 12.35 4.38
CA ALA A 260 -17.32 12.65 3.70
C ALA A 260 -16.16 11.89 4.34
N ILE A 261 -16.12 10.58 4.15
CA ILE A 261 -15.16 9.63 4.71
C ILE A 261 -14.56 8.86 3.54
N SER A 262 -13.23 8.80 3.48
CA SER A 262 -12.53 8.00 2.48
C SER A 262 -12.49 6.52 2.86
N ASP A 263 -12.35 5.65 1.87
CA ASP A 263 -11.94 4.27 2.13
C ASP A 263 -10.59 4.26 2.87
N ALA A 264 -10.42 3.36 3.84
CA ALA A 264 -9.30 3.33 4.79
C ALA A 264 -9.19 4.55 5.72
N ALA A 265 -10.27 5.30 5.92
CA ALA A 265 -10.34 6.28 7.00
C ALA A 265 -10.10 5.62 8.38
N PRO A 266 -9.35 6.26 9.28
CA PRO A 266 -9.04 5.69 10.59
C PRO A 266 -10.25 5.67 11.52
N VAL A 267 -10.35 4.62 12.33
CA VAL A 267 -11.30 4.52 13.44
C VAL A 267 -10.55 4.72 14.76
N TYR A 268 -11.03 5.65 15.59
CA TYR A 268 -10.43 6.01 16.87
C TYR A 268 -11.28 5.59 18.06
N PHE A 269 -10.60 5.22 19.14
CA PHE A 269 -11.16 5.05 20.47
C PHE A 269 -10.27 5.82 21.46
N HIS A 270 -10.84 6.78 22.18
CA HIS A 270 -10.10 7.68 23.10
C HIS A 270 -8.80 8.27 22.49
N GLY A 271 -8.84 8.65 21.21
CA GLY A 271 -7.69 9.23 20.50
C GLY A 271 -6.64 8.23 20.01
N VAL A 272 -6.83 6.93 20.24
CA VAL A 272 -5.95 5.86 19.72
C VAL A 272 -6.60 5.25 18.47
N GLN A 273 -5.83 5.11 17.38
CA GLN A 273 -6.32 4.43 16.18
C GLN A 273 -6.44 2.92 16.48
N VAL A 274 -7.65 2.39 16.32
CA VAL A 274 -7.99 1.00 16.64
C VAL A 274 -8.54 0.23 15.44
N GLY A 275 -8.75 0.91 14.31
CA GLY A 275 -9.27 0.29 13.10
C GLY A 275 -9.24 1.20 11.89
N GLU A 276 -9.91 0.74 10.84
CA GLU A 276 -10.06 1.46 9.57
C GLU A 276 -11.38 1.12 8.87
N VAL A 277 -11.86 2.04 8.03
CA VAL A 277 -13.01 1.83 7.15
C VAL A 277 -12.60 0.92 5.99
N MET A 278 -13.34 -0.17 5.76
CA MET A 278 -13.06 -1.09 4.67
C MET A 278 -13.72 -0.65 3.37
N ASP A 279 -15.04 -0.49 3.40
CA ASP A 279 -15.86 -0.19 2.24
C ASP A 279 -17.18 0.45 2.68
N HIS A 280 -17.91 0.97 1.71
CA HIS A 280 -19.23 1.53 1.87
C HIS A 280 -20.15 0.97 0.79
N THR A 281 -21.34 0.54 1.19
CA THR A 281 -22.35 -0.04 0.29
C THR A 281 -23.66 0.70 0.49
N LEU A 282 -24.29 1.12 -0.61
CA LEU A 282 -25.64 1.66 -0.59
C LEU A 282 -26.65 0.49 -0.57
N SER A 283 -27.58 0.51 0.36
CA SER A 283 -28.68 -0.46 0.40
C SER A 283 -29.73 -0.10 -0.65
N ASP A 284 -29.94 -0.98 -1.64
CA ASP A 284 -30.94 -0.80 -2.69
C ASP A 284 -32.39 -0.76 -2.16
N LYS A 285 -32.63 -1.24 -0.93
CA LYS A 285 -33.97 -1.36 -0.35
C LYS A 285 -34.47 -0.08 0.31
N ASP A 286 -33.61 0.50 1.14
CA ASP A 286 -34.03 1.55 2.09
C ASP A 286 -33.28 2.87 1.87
N GLY A 287 -32.39 2.93 0.87
CA GLY A 287 -31.55 4.10 0.59
C GLY A 287 -30.52 4.41 1.69
N THR A 288 -30.40 3.55 2.69
CA THR A 288 -29.41 3.68 3.78
C THR A 288 -28.03 3.26 3.30
N VAL A 289 -27.01 3.94 3.81
CA VAL A 289 -25.62 3.61 3.53
C VAL A 289 -25.07 2.75 4.66
N SER A 290 -24.50 1.61 4.30
CA SER A 290 -23.79 0.71 5.22
C SER A 290 -22.28 0.90 5.03
N VAL A 291 -21.59 1.38 6.06
CA VAL A 291 -20.14 1.55 6.12
C VAL A 291 -19.56 0.41 6.93
N ASN A 292 -18.75 -0.44 6.31
CA ASN A 292 -18.10 -1.55 6.99
C ASN A 292 -16.78 -1.08 7.60
N VAL A 293 -16.62 -1.25 8.91
CA VAL A 293 -15.39 -0.90 9.63
C VAL A 293 -14.70 -2.16 10.15
N PHE A 294 -13.38 -2.20 10.03
CA PHE A 294 -12.53 -3.24 10.59
C PHE A 294 -11.82 -2.75 11.82
N ILE A 295 -11.97 -3.47 12.93
CA ILE A 295 -11.39 -3.11 14.23
C ILE A 295 -10.37 -4.17 14.60
N TYR A 296 -9.12 -3.75 14.82
CA TYR A 296 -8.01 -4.64 15.12
C TYR A 296 -8.17 -5.29 16.50
N GLN A 297 -7.71 -6.53 16.65
CA GLN A 297 -7.48 -7.09 17.99
C GLN A 297 -6.25 -6.44 18.64
N PRO A 298 -6.26 -6.21 19.97
CA PRO A 298 -7.27 -6.63 20.95
C PRO A 298 -8.48 -5.67 21.10
N HIS A 299 -8.47 -4.54 20.38
CA HIS A 299 -9.45 -3.46 20.55
C HIS A 299 -10.88 -3.81 20.13
N SER A 300 -11.07 -4.86 19.30
CA SER A 300 -12.41 -5.34 18.94
C SER A 300 -13.29 -5.69 20.14
N THR A 301 -12.68 -6.00 21.29
CA THR A 301 -13.36 -6.35 22.55
C THR A 301 -14.01 -5.16 23.28
N LEU A 302 -13.67 -3.94 22.84
CA LEU A 302 -14.21 -2.70 23.39
C LEU A 302 -15.60 -2.37 22.84
N ILE A 303 -16.00 -3.04 21.76
CA ILE A 303 -17.28 -2.81 21.10
C ILE A 303 -18.37 -3.67 21.75
N ARG A 304 -19.39 -2.98 22.25
CA ARG A 304 -20.52 -3.51 23.02
C ARG A 304 -21.83 -3.07 22.34
N PRO A 305 -22.97 -3.67 22.67
CA PRO A 305 -24.25 -3.28 22.06
C PRO A 305 -24.57 -1.79 22.26
N GLY A 306 -24.20 -1.20 23.41
CA GLY A 306 -24.34 0.24 23.67
C GLY A 306 -23.27 1.15 23.06
N SER A 307 -22.30 0.64 22.27
CA SER A 307 -21.28 1.47 21.63
C SER A 307 -21.87 2.42 20.60
N GLN A 308 -21.41 3.67 20.60
CA GLN A 308 -21.89 4.72 19.71
C GLN A 308 -20.76 5.18 18.80
N PHE A 309 -21.05 5.35 17.53
CA PHE A 309 -20.10 5.74 16.50
C PHE A 309 -20.51 7.08 15.92
N TRP A 310 -19.58 8.02 15.82
CA TRP A 310 -19.81 9.30 15.16
C TRP A 310 -18.62 9.69 14.29
N ILE A 311 -18.85 10.67 13.43
CA ILE A 311 -17.81 11.24 12.59
C ILE A 311 -17.07 12.28 13.40
N ALA A 312 -15.74 12.16 13.42
CA ALA A 312 -14.85 13.20 13.89
C ALA A 312 -14.94 14.39 12.93
N ALA A 313 -15.85 15.32 13.21
CA ALA A 313 -16.05 16.55 12.48
C ALA A 313 -15.14 17.61 13.11
N GLY A 314 -14.14 18.10 12.39
CA GLY A 314 -13.00 18.63 13.14
C GLY A 314 -13.23 19.89 13.98
N VAL A 315 -13.56 21.07 13.43
CA VAL A 315 -13.76 22.26 14.29
C VAL A 315 -15.23 22.37 14.69
N GLU A 316 -15.57 21.97 15.91
CA GLU A 316 -16.88 22.23 16.51
C GLU A 316 -16.80 23.48 17.39
N ALA A 317 -17.49 24.54 16.95
CA ALA A 317 -17.62 25.78 17.71
C ALA A 317 -19.01 25.82 18.35
N THR A 318 -19.07 25.55 19.66
CA THR A 318 -20.31 25.70 20.42
C THR A 318 -20.32 27.06 21.10
N ILE A 319 -21.34 27.87 20.81
CA ILE A 319 -21.59 29.14 21.51
C ILE A 319 -22.65 28.87 22.56
N GLY A 320 -22.24 28.80 23.82
CA GLY A 320 -23.14 28.63 24.96
C GLY A 320 -23.28 29.92 25.78
N THR A 321 -24.14 29.88 26.79
CA THR A 321 -24.26 30.95 27.80
C THR A 321 -22.97 31.14 28.63
N GLN A 322 -22.08 30.13 28.62
CA GLN A 322 -20.78 30.14 29.29
C GLN A 322 -19.64 30.66 28.41
N GLY A 323 -19.92 31.06 27.16
CA GLY A 323 -18.93 31.57 26.20
C GLY A 323 -18.75 30.67 24.97
N LEU A 324 -17.73 30.98 24.17
CA LEU A 324 -17.36 30.22 22.99
C LEU A 324 -16.44 29.05 23.40
N GLN A 325 -16.92 27.82 23.25
CA GLN A 325 -16.12 26.62 23.39
C GLN A 325 -15.75 26.12 21.99
N VAL A 326 -14.46 26.08 21.69
CA VAL A 326 -13.93 25.54 20.44
C VAL A 326 -13.25 24.23 20.75
N GLU A 327 -13.87 23.12 20.34
CA GLU A 327 -13.21 21.82 20.35
C GLU A 327 -12.50 21.67 19.00
N THR A 328 -11.16 21.73 19.04
CA THR A 328 -10.33 21.50 17.85
C THR A 328 -9.85 20.07 17.89
N GLU A 329 -10.42 19.20 17.07
CA GLU A 329 -9.75 17.94 16.77
C GLU A 329 -8.47 18.19 15.97
N THR A 330 -7.55 17.22 15.98
CA THR A 330 -6.26 17.35 15.28
C THR A 330 -6.45 17.63 13.79
N LEU A 331 -5.58 18.44 13.17
CA LEU A 331 -5.60 18.70 11.72
C LEU A 331 -5.59 17.44 10.84
N GLN A 332 -5.15 16.30 11.38
CA GLN A 332 -5.14 15.01 10.69
C GLN A 332 -6.54 14.38 10.56
N THR A 333 -7.41 14.50 11.57
CA THR A 333 -8.80 13.98 11.51
C THR A 333 -9.70 14.81 10.60
N LEU A 334 -9.36 16.09 10.41
CA LEU A 334 -10.07 17.03 9.53
C LEU A 334 -10.00 16.70 8.03
N LEU A 335 -8.90 16.09 7.56
CA LEU A 335 -8.61 15.97 6.12
C LEU A 335 -9.12 14.66 5.49
N SER A 336 -9.24 13.59 6.26
CA SER A 336 -9.65 12.26 5.78
C SER A 336 -11.02 11.80 6.27
N GLY A 337 -11.63 12.53 7.22
CA GLY A 337 -12.88 12.15 7.87
C GLY A 337 -12.68 10.89 8.72
N ALA A 338 -12.46 11.05 10.02
CA ALA A 338 -12.26 9.91 10.91
C ALA A 338 -13.58 9.46 11.56
N ILE A 339 -13.65 8.19 11.98
CA ILE A 339 -14.75 7.69 12.79
C ILE A 339 -14.25 7.55 14.23
N VAL A 340 -15.02 8.03 15.19
CA VAL A 340 -14.75 7.85 16.62
C VAL A 340 -15.87 7.00 17.19
N PHE A 341 -15.51 6.11 18.12
CA PHE A 341 -16.52 5.45 18.93
C PHE A 341 -16.21 5.56 20.42
N GLU A 342 -17.28 5.48 21.21
CA GLU A 342 -17.23 5.43 22.66
C GLU A 342 -18.24 4.40 23.14
N THR A 343 -17.88 3.72 24.23
CA THR A 343 -18.74 2.74 24.87
C THR A 343 -19.10 3.30 26.24
N PRO A 344 -20.38 3.63 26.50
CA PRO A 344 -20.81 4.14 27.80
C PRO A 344 -20.41 3.19 28.93
N PRO A 345 -20.07 3.71 30.13
CA PRO A 345 -19.67 2.88 31.27
C PRO A 345 -20.67 1.78 31.61
N ASP A 346 -21.97 2.07 31.49
CA ASP A 346 -23.05 1.12 31.76
C ASP A 346 -23.03 -0.05 30.77
N ALA A 347 -22.71 0.22 29.49
CA ALA A 347 -22.64 -0.77 28.42
C ALA A 347 -21.35 -1.61 28.46
N LEU A 348 -20.33 -1.22 29.22
CA LEU A 348 -19.10 -2.02 29.38
C LEU A 348 -19.36 -3.36 30.11
N THR A 349 -20.48 -3.45 30.84
CA THR A 349 -20.89 -4.67 31.55
C THR A 349 -21.58 -5.69 30.65
N GLU A 350 -22.04 -5.29 29.46
CA GLU A 350 -22.70 -6.16 28.49
C GLU A 350 -21.71 -7.10 27.80
N ALA A 351 -22.19 -8.14 27.13
CA ALA A 351 -21.34 -9.05 26.36
C ALA A 351 -20.69 -8.34 25.15
N GLU A 352 -19.52 -8.82 24.73
CA GLU A 352 -18.86 -8.31 23.51
C GLU A 352 -19.76 -8.55 22.29
N SER A 353 -19.84 -7.55 21.40
CA SER A 353 -20.68 -7.69 20.23
C SER A 353 -20.09 -8.67 19.20
N PRO A 354 -20.94 -9.51 18.58
CA PRO A 354 -20.47 -10.46 17.58
C PRO A 354 -19.99 -9.73 16.32
N PRO A 355 -19.09 -10.33 15.53
CA PRO A 355 -18.71 -9.81 14.22
C PRO A 355 -19.96 -9.61 13.34
N GLY A 356 -20.01 -8.50 12.61
CA GLY A 356 -21.12 -8.12 11.73
C GLY A 356 -22.31 -7.48 12.44
N SER A 357 -22.19 -7.16 13.74
CA SER A 357 -23.20 -6.36 14.44
C SER A 357 -23.36 -4.98 13.82
N LYS A 358 -24.59 -4.47 13.89
CA LYS A 358 -25.01 -3.22 13.24
C LYS A 358 -25.09 -2.10 14.26
N TYR A 359 -24.55 -0.94 13.89
CA TYR A 359 -24.56 0.28 14.70
C TYR A 359 -24.97 1.48 13.86
N THR A 360 -25.46 2.53 14.50
CA THR A 360 -25.75 3.80 13.82
C THR A 360 -24.49 4.67 13.78
N LEU A 361 -24.16 5.20 12.61
CA LEU A 361 -23.12 6.23 12.45
C LEU A 361 -23.77 7.62 12.53
N TYR A 362 -23.53 8.28 13.64
CA TYR A 362 -24.00 9.64 13.93
C TYR A 362 -23.13 10.70 13.25
N ARG A 363 -23.72 11.88 13.03
CA ARG A 363 -23.03 13.00 12.36
C ARG A 363 -21.92 13.59 13.22
N ASP A 364 -22.13 13.63 14.53
CA ASP A 364 -21.27 14.28 15.51
C ASP A 364 -21.49 13.64 16.90
N ARG A 365 -20.65 14.01 17.86
CA ARG A 365 -20.72 13.49 19.22
C ARG A 365 -22.03 13.87 19.91
N LYS A 366 -22.56 15.06 19.63
CA LYS A 366 -23.80 15.56 20.23
C LYS A 366 -25.02 14.72 19.84
N SER A 367 -25.14 14.38 18.56
CA SER A 367 -26.24 13.54 18.05
C SER A 367 -26.16 12.09 18.54
N ALA A 368 -24.94 11.57 18.75
CA ALA A 368 -24.74 10.29 19.43
C ALA A 368 -25.23 10.35 20.90
N ALA A 369 -24.77 11.35 21.66
CA ALA A 369 -25.17 11.55 23.05
C ALA A 369 -26.69 11.79 23.20
N ASP A 370 -27.29 12.56 22.30
CA ASP A 370 -28.73 12.80 22.28
C ASP A 370 -29.54 11.51 22.03
N SER A 371 -28.98 10.55 21.29
CA SER A 371 -29.63 9.28 20.95
C SER A 371 -29.44 8.21 22.04
N ALA A 372 -28.37 8.36 22.84
CA ALA A 372 -28.09 7.53 24.01
C ALA A 372 -29.18 7.61 25.10
N ASP A 373 -30.01 8.65 25.05
CA ASP A 373 -31.01 8.98 26.05
C ASP A 373 -32.37 8.31 25.70
N PRO A 374 -32.71 7.14 26.29
CA PRO A 374 -33.69 6.21 25.73
C PRO A 374 -35.13 6.47 26.20
N VAL A 375 -35.34 7.29 27.24
CA VAL A 375 -36.68 7.56 27.78
C VAL A 375 -36.98 9.05 27.62
N ARG A 376 -37.72 9.37 26.56
CA ARG A 376 -38.29 10.70 26.34
C ARG A 376 -39.81 10.64 26.45
N VAL A 377 -40.38 11.41 27.36
CA VAL A 377 -41.82 11.59 27.49
C VAL A 377 -42.20 12.84 26.69
N SER A 378 -43.09 12.67 25.72
CA SER A 378 -43.59 13.77 24.90
C SER A 378 -44.77 14.46 25.56
N TYR A 379 -44.70 15.78 25.67
CA TYR A 379 -45.80 16.64 26.09
C TYR A 379 -46.14 17.63 24.97
N GLN A 380 -47.42 17.94 24.80
CA GLN A 380 -47.87 19.00 23.92
C GLN A 380 -48.22 20.22 24.77
N VAL A 381 -47.58 21.35 24.48
CA VAL A 381 -47.78 22.60 25.22
C VAL A 381 -48.25 23.65 24.22
N SER A 382 -49.39 24.27 24.52
CA SER A 382 -49.93 25.38 23.73
C SER A 382 -49.58 26.70 24.40
N PHE A 383 -48.95 27.61 23.66
CA PHE A 383 -48.61 28.93 24.16
C PHE A 383 -49.61 29.96 23.60
N PRO A 384 -50.16 30.85 24.45
CA PRO A 384 -51.15 31.86 24.02
C PRO A 384 -50.55 33.07 23.30
N GLY A 385 -49.25 33.05 22.97
CA GLY A 385 -48.54 34.21 22.43
C GLY A 385 -47.50 33.85 21.36
N PRO A 386 -46.88 34.86 20.72
CA PRO A 386 -45.94 34.64 19.64
C PRO A 386 -44.64 34.02 20.15
N LEU A 387 -44.29 32.85 19.62
CA LEU A 387 -43.07 32.13 19.95
C LEU A 387 -41.85 32.72 19.23
N HIS A 388 -41.33 33.85 19.72
CA HIS A 388 -40.08 34.42 19.21
C HIS A 388 -38.89 33.61 19.69
N GLY A 389 -38.06 33.11 18.76
CA GLY A 389 -36.80 32.43 19.08
C GLY A 389 -36.92 30.95 19.50
N MET A 390 -38.12 30.37 19.50
CA MET A 390 -38.31 28.94 19.74
C MET A 390 -38.13 28.17 18.42
N ALA A 391 -37.08 27.35 18.35
CA ALA A 391 -36.80 26.47 17.21
C ALA A 391 -36.83 25.00 17.66
N ILE A 392 -36.94 24.09 16.69
CA ILE A 392 -36.73 22.65 16.93
C ILE A 392 -35.32 22.47 17.50
N GLY A 393 -35.20 21.75 18.62
CA GLY A 393 -33.95 21.55 19.36
C GLY A 393 -33.69 22.54 20.50
N THR A 394 -34.55 23.55 20.71
CA THR A 394 -34.42 24.47 21.86
C THR A 394 -34.47 23.69 23.18
N PRO A 395 -33.54 23.89 24.13
CA PRO A 395 -33.54 23.17 25.39
C PRO A 395 -34.74 23.58 26.25
N VAL A 396 -35.39 22.59 26.86
CA VAL A 396 -36.42 22.78 27.89
C VAL A 396 -35.71 22.71 29.23
N GLU A 397 -35.75 23.82 29.97
CA GLU A 397 -35.05 23.96 31.24
C GLU A 397 -36.01 24.01 32.41
N LEU A 398 -35.62 23.37 33.51
CA LEU A 398 -36.27 23.50 34.81
C LEU A 398 -35.24 24.04 35.79
N ARG A 399 -35.49 25.24 36.33
CA ARG A 399 -34.57 25.94 37.25
C ARG A 399 -33.14 26.09 36.67
N GLY A 400 -33.02 26.32 35.37
CA GLY A 400 -31.74 26.47 34.66
C GLY A 400 -31.01 25.15 34.37
N ILE A 401 -31.65 24.00 34.59
CA ILE A 401 -31.12 22.69 34.26
C ILE A 401 -31.87 22.17 33.02
N PRO A 402 -31.17 21.80 31.93
CA PRO A 402 -31.82 21.25 30.74
C PRO A 402 -32.37 19.85 31.01
N ILE A 403 -33.70 19.74 31.02
CA ILE A 403 -34.46 18.50 31.26
C ILE A 403 -35.05 17.89 29.98
N GLY A 404 -34.98 18.61 28.86
CA GLY A 404 -35.59 18.17 27.60
C GLY A 404 -35.29 19.10 26.43
N ARG A 405 -36.05 18.94 25.35
CA ARG A 405 -35.96 19.78 24.15
C ARG A 405 -37.29 19.90 23.41
N VAL A 406 -37.44 20.94 22.60
CA VAL A 406 -38.56 21.10 21.66
C VAL A 406 -38.33 20.18 20.46
N SER A 407 -39.22 19.23 20.20
CA SER A 407 -39.10 18.27 19.09
C SER A 407 -39.89 18.69 17.85
N ALA A 408 -41.03 19.37 18.02
CA ALA A 408 -41.85 19.85 16.91
C ALA A 408 -42.57 21.16 17.24
N LEU A 409 -42.77 21.97 16.20
CA LEU A 409 -43.59 23.18 16.22
C LEU A 409 -44.60 23.06 15.08
N ARG A 410 -45.90 23.13 15.37
CA ARG A 410 -46.94 23.15 14.34
C ARG A 410 -47.79 24.40 14.52
N LEU A 411 -48.12 25.04 13.41
CA LEU A 411 -49.09 26.12 13.38
C LEU A 411 -50.46 25.52 13.10
N GLU A 412 -51.36 25.66 14.06
CA GLU A 412 -52.74 25.19 13.96
C GLU A 412 -53.66 26.41 13.83
N TYR A 413 -54.42 26.43 12.73
CA TYR A 413 -55.47 27.44 12.51
C TYR A 413 -56.82 26.81 12.83
N ASP A 414 -57.48 27.32 13.87
CA ASP A 414 -58.82 26.88 14.22
C ASP A 414 -59.85 27.74 13.46
N GLN A 415 -60.48 27.13 12.46
CA GLN A 415 -61.49 27.79 11.63
C GLN A 415 -62.73 28.22 12.41
N ALA A 416 -63.03 27.61 13.56
CA ALA A 416 -64.23 27.92 14.33
C ALA A 416 -64.04 29.12 15.27
N SER A 417 -62.81 29.34 15.74
CA SER A 417 -62.46 30.46 16.63
C SER A 417 -61.70 31.58 15.95
N GLU A 418 -61.36 31.42 14.65
CA GLU A 418 -60.45 32.30 13.89
C GLU A 418 -59.11 32.56 14.60
N ASP A 419 -58.71 31.63 15.46
CA ASP A 419 -57.53 31.73 16.31
C ASP A 419 -56.37 30.92 15.73
N ILE A 420 -55.15 31.47 15.86
CA ILE A 420 -53.92 30.83 15.43
C ILE A 420 -53.16 30.39 16.67
N ARG A 421 -53.03 29.07 16.85
CA ARG A 421 -52.25 28.49 17.95
C ARG A 421 -51.00 27.84 17.41
N VAL A 422 -49.95 27.86 18.24
CA VAL A 422 -48.69 27.19 17.91
C VAL A 422 -48.39 26.18 19.01
N PRO A 423 -49.02 24.99 18.98
CA PRO A 423 -48.63 23.92 19.89
C PRO A 423 -47.19 23.49 19.60
N ALA A 424 -46.40 23.45 20.66
CA ALA A 424 -45.05 22.89 20.66
C ALA A 424 -45.10 21.49 21.28
N THR A 425 -44.46 20.51 20.64
CA THR A 425 -44.17 19.22 21.25
C THR A 425 -42.81 19.32 21.93
N ILE A 426 -42.79 19.03 23.23
CA ILE A 426 -41.57 18.96 24.05
C ILE A 426 -41.31 17.53 24.47
N GLU A 427 -40.06 17.11 24.40
CA GLU A 427 -39.60 15.81 24.87
C GLU A 427 -38.79 16.03 26.16
N ILE A 428 -39.25 15.43 27.26
CA ILE A 428 -38.61 15.51 28.58
C ILE A 428 -37.98 14.16 28.91
N SER A 429 -36.76 14.19 29.44
CA SER A 429 -35.97 13.04 29.84
C SER A 429 -36.16 12.75 31.35
N PRO A 430 -37.03 11.81 31.78
CA PRO A 430 -37.43 11.70 33.20
C PRO A 430 -36.29 11.28 34.13
N HIS A 431 -35.33 10.49 33.65
CA HIS A 431 -34.18 10.05 34.45
C HIS A 431 -33.23 11.21 34.84
N ARG A 432 -33.36 12.39 34.21
CA ARG A 432 -32.66 13.62 34.65
C ARG A 432 -33.31 14.27 35.87
N ILE A 433 -34.51 13.83 36.24
CA ILE A 433 -35.25 14.29 37.41
C ILE A 433 -35.20 13.18 38.45
N ALA A 434 -34.24 13.28 39.37
CA ALA A 434 -34.20 12.38 40.52
C ALA A 434 -35.37 12.72 41.46
N ILE A 435 -36.26 11.76 41.68
CA ILE A 435 -37.25 11.84 42.76
C ILE A 435 -36.53 11.33 44.01
N PRO A 436 -36.21 12.19 45.00
CA PRO A 436 -35.69 11.70 46.27
C PRO A 436 -36.76 10.80 46.89
N GLY A 437 -36.41 9.53 47.07
CA GLY A 437 -37.23 8.53 47.75
C GLY A 437 -37.21 8.68 49.27
#